data_AF-A0AAU4ZT64-F1
#
_entry.id   AF-A0AAU4ZT64-F1
#
_cell.length_a   1.000
_cell.length_b   1.000
_cell.length_c   1.000
_cell.angle_alpha   90.00
_cell.angle_beta   90.00
_cell.angle_gamma   90.00
#
_symmetry.space_group_name_H-M   'P 1'
#
loop_
_entity.id
_entity.type
_entity.pdbx_description
1 polymer ?
#
loop_
_entity_poly.entity_id
_entity_poly.type
_entity_poly.pdbx_seq_one_letter_code
_entity_poly.pdbx_strand_id
1 'polypeptide(L)'
;MSLLPELRYPSVTEIVSSARALAAHRPGLCSLRQVGSSRAGRPLHLLSVGHATRSVLVVAGAHANEPTGGSTLLSLAERVLRERELRADTSWHFLLCADPDGASLHVTPAPRTLLDYHLGFFRPAGPEQPEWSPSVLPPDRLPPETRALTRVIDELRPYLQVTLHGTDLGGSWVQLTKDVPGLAEPFAKSAAELNIPVETGASDAAGWPASGPGVHVMPDPDSDPAYPSMPDDARHSTWYHAHRYGGLTAVVEVPMWASDLVDDPAPHPAPAAAMRRLARRLLQDAIQVESVLAEVLPRLPGPDGPLLRAAKWALELVPGLAGDWAQTPPAGTTMAYVGSVDAFGRRLPLRAAAMLLRVLQEADDRSAPSLERLVASWSEAFAERFRARWVPLEHQVEHQSRTVVAAARHARDRAA
;
A
#
# COMPACT_ATOMS: atom_id res chain seq x y z
N MET A 1 25.91 19.16 15.41
CA MET A 1 24.56 18.74 14.96
C MET A 1 24.45 19.15 13.50
N SER A 2 24.27 18.19 12.59
CA SER A 2 24.14 18.50 11.15
C SER A 2 22.88 19.34 10.94
N LEU A 3 22.99 20.44 10.19
CA LEU A 3 21.90 21.36 9.81
C LEU A 3 21.10 20.86 8.59
N LEU A 4 21.36 19.63 8.14
CA LEU A 4 20.61 19.02 7.05
C LEU A 4 19.30 18.44 7.61
N PRO A 5 18.13 18.77 7.02
CA PRO A 5 16.88 18.13 7.42
C PRO A 5 17.01 16.62 7.20
N GLU A 6 16.77 15.85 8.26
CA GLU A 6 16.72 14.39 8.19
C GLU A 6 15.56 14.01 7.26
N LEU A 7 15.85 13.34 6.14
CA LEU A 7 14.85 12.85 5.20
C LEU A 7 14.03 11.76 5.90
N ARG A 8 12.87 12.16 6.42
CA ARG A 8 11.91 11.29 7.10
C ARG A 8 10.52 11.46 6.54
N TYR A 9 9.69 10.45 6.69
CA TYR A 9 8.28 10.55 6.38
C TYR A 9 7.59 11.50 7.39
N PRO A 10 6.74 12.43 6.92
CA PRO A 10 6.00 13.32 7.80
C PRO A 10 4.91 12.55 8.53
N SER A 11 4.67 12.92 9.78
CA SER A 11 3.50 12.45 10.54
C SER A 11 2.20 13.00 9.95
N VAL A 12 1.07 12.36 10.27
CA VAL A 12 -0.27 12.87 9.88
C VAL A 12 -0.49 14.31 10.34
N THR A 13 -0.01 14.67 11.55
CA THR A 13 -0.10 16.04 12.08
C THR A 13 0.69 17.04 11.24
N GLU A 14 1.87 16.66 10.76
CA GLU A 14 2.70 17.50 9.90
C GLU A 14 2.10 17.65 8.49
N ILE A 15 1.52 16.57 7.96
CA ILE A 15 0.78 16.61 6.69
C ILE A 15 -0.41 17.57 6.79
N VAL A 16 -1.22 17.45 7.84
CA VAL A 16 -2.37 18.33 8.08
C VAL A 16 -1.94 19.79 8.29
N SER A 17 -0.87 20.02 9.04
CA SER A 17 -0.30 21.37 9.25
C SER A 17 0.16 22.00 7.93
N SER A 18 0.85 21.23 7.09
CA SER A 18 1.32 21.68 5.77
C SER A 18 0.15 22.00 4.84
N ALA A 19 -0.86 21.13 4.78
CA ALA A 19 -2.08 21.37 4.00
C ALA A 19 -2.85 22.61 4.47
N ARG A 20 -2.89 22.86 5.79
CA ARG A 20 -3.49 24.07 6.36
C ARG A 20 -2.73 25.33 5.94
N ALA A 21 -1.40 25.28 5.94
CA ALA A 21 -0.56 26.38 5.47
C ALA A 21 -0.78 26.66 3.97
N LEU A 22 -0.89 25.62 3.13
CA LEU A 22 -1.21 25.77 1.71
C LEU A 22 -2.58 26.44 1.50
N ALA A 23 -3.61 25.99 2.23
CA ALA A 23 -4.95 26.57 2.16
C ALA A 23 -4.98 28.04 2.62
N ALA A 24 -4.25 28.38 3.68
CA ALA A 24 -4.15 29.75 4.17
C ALA A 24 -3.35 30.66 3.22
N HIS A 25 -2.35 30.13 2.52
CA HIS A 25 -1.52 30.90 1.58
C HIS A 25 -2.26 31.23 0.28
N ARG A 26 -3.19 30.37 -0.16
CA ARG A 26 -3.98 30.54 -1.40
C ARG A 26 -5.49 30.31 -1.17
N PRO A 27 -6.17 31.09 -0.33
CA PRO A 27 -7.56 30.82 0.08
C PRO A 27 -8.58 30.91 -1.08
N GLY A 28 -8.23 31.63 -2.16
CA GLY A 28 -9.07 31.68 -3.37
C GLY A 28 -8.95 30.45 -4.28
N LEU A 29 -7.99 29.55 -4.04
CA LEU A 29 -7.75 28.34 -4.85
C LEU A 29 -7.77 27.06 -4.01
N CYS A 30 -7.53 27.16 -2.71
CA CYS A 30 -7.39 26.02 -1.82
C CYS A 30 -8.40 26.09 -0.68
N SER A 31 -8.99 24.94 -0.35
CA SER A 31 -9.81 24.77 0.85
C SER A 31 -9.42 23.49 1.57
N LEU A 32 -9.46 23.52 2.89
CA LEU A 32 -9.23 22.35 3.74
C LEU A 32 -10.46 22.14 4.61
N ARG A 33 -11.04 20.95 4.57
CA ARG A 33 -12.19 20.58 5.40
C ARG A 33 -12.02 19.21 6.03
N GLN A 34 -12.67 19.01 7.17
CA GLN A 34 -12.84 17.68 7.74
C GLN A 34 -13.99 16.95 7.03
N VAL A 35 -13.78 15.69 6.64
CA VAL A 35 -14.75 14.87 5.87
C VAL A 35 -15.29 13.67 6.65
N GLY A 36 -14.71 13.42 7.82
CA GLY A 36 -15.12 12.37 8.73
C GLY A 36 -14.21 12.30 9.95
N SER A 37 -14.39 11.22 10.71
CA SER A 37 -13.52 10.86 11.83
C SER A 37 -13.27 9.36 11.80
N SER A 38 -12.10 8.94 12.27
CA SER A 38 -11.74 7.53 12.45
C SER A 38 -12.48 6.89 13.62
N ARG A 39 -12.28 5.58 13.80
CA ARG A 39 -12.84 4.81 14.94
C ARG A 39 -12.40 5.38 16.29
N ALA A 40 -11.15 5.83 16.41
CA ALA A 40 -10.64 6.50 17.60
C ALA A 40 -10.90 8.02 17.60
N GLY A 41 -11.74 8.54 16.70
CA GLY A 41 -12.18 9.93 16.70
C GLY A 41 -11.19 10.93 16.07
N ARG A 42 -10.13 10.45 15.40
CA ARG A 42 -9.17 11.34 14.70
C ARG A 42 -9.78 11.89 13.42
N PRO A 43 -9.61 13.18 13.11
CA PRO A 43 -10.25 13.81 11.94
C PRO A 43 -9.61 13.36 10.61
N LEU A 44 -10.45 13.00 9.64
CA LEU A 44 -10.05 12.81 8.24
C LEU A 44 -10.20 14.15 7.51
N HIS A 45 -9.15 14.59 6.81
CA HIS A 45 -9.10 15.90 6.16
C HIS A 45 -8.97 15.77 4.64
N LEU A 46 -9.69 16.63 3.92
CA LEU A 46 -9.62 16.76 2.47
C LEU A 46 -9.12 18.16 2.10
N LEU A 47 -7.96 18.23 1.44
CA LEU A 47 -7.46 19.44 0.80
C LEU A 47 -7.97 19.48 -0.64
N SER A 48 -8.62 20.56 -1.06
CA SER A 48 -9.08 20.76 -2.44
C SER A 48 -8.32 21.90 -3.09
N VAL A 49 -7.97 21.75 -4.37
CA VAL A 49 -7.21 22.72 -5.17
C VAL A 49 -7.87 22.87 -6.55
N GLY A 50 -8.32 24.09 -6.86
CA GLY A 50 -9.01 24.40 -8.12
C GLY A 50 -10.54 24.38 -8.01
N HIS A 51 -11.20 24.76 -9.11
CA HIS A 51 -12.65 24.98 -9.20
C HIS A 51 -13.30 24.39 -10.46
N ALA A 52 -12.56 23.59 -11.22
CA ALA A 52 -13.09 22.92 -12.41
C ALA A 52 -14.10 21.82 -12.02
N THR A 53 -15.04 21.55 -12.91
CA THR A 53 -16.09 20.54 -12.70
C THR A 53 -15.56 19.11 -12.68
N ARG A 54 -14.52 18.82 -13.48
CA ARG A 54 -13.88 17.50 -13.50
C ARG A 54 -12.95 17.37 -12.31
N SER A 55 -13.00 16.23 -11.62
CA SER A 55 -12.30 16.04 -10.35
C SER A 55 -11.39 14.81 -10.38
N VAL A 56 -10.20 14.97 -9.82
CA VAL A 56 -9.30 13.88 -9.42
C VAL A 56 -9.29 13.80 -7.90
N LEU A 57 -9.45 12.59 -7.36
CA LEU A 57 -9.29 12.32 -5.93
C LEU A 57 -7.97 11.55 -5.72
N VAL A 58 -7.08 12.08 -4.90
CA VAL A 58 -5.85 11.41 -4.48
C VAL A 58 -6.00 11.01 -3.00
N VAL A 59 -5.79 9.74 -2.70
CA VAL A 59 -5.93 9.17 -1.35
C VAL A 59 -4.56 8.73 -0.84
N ALA A 60 -4.18 9.15 0.36
CA ALA A 60 -2.96 8.71 1.03
C ALA A 60 -3.27 8.02 2.36
N GLY A 61 -2.33 7.22 2.86
CA GLY A 61 -2.41 6.65 4.20
C GLY A 61 -3.56 5.65 4.38
N ALA A 62 -3.87 4.87 3.33
CA ALA A 62 -4.78 3.74 3.44
C ALA A 62 -4.19 2.62 4.29
N HIS A 63 -2.86 2.46 4.25
CA HIS A 63 -2.11 1.55 5.10
C HIS A 63 -1.05 2.30 5.91
N ALA A 64 -1.01 2.03 7.21
CA ALA A 64 -0.09 2.68 8.14
C ALA A 64 1.39 2.45 7.81
N ASN A 65 1.71 1.30 7.23
CA ASN A 65 3.07 0.88 6.92
C ASN A 65 3.61 1.43 5.58
N GLU A 66 2.85 2.31 4.90
CA GLU A 66 3.14 2.82 3.54
C GLU A 66 3.23 4.35 3.57
N PRO A 67 4.29 4.92 4.19
CA PRO A 67 4.30 6.32 4.60
C PRO A 67 4.57 7.32 3.45
N THR A 68 4.97 6.86 2.27
CA THR A 68 5.36 7.70 1.12
C THR A 68 4.21 8.59 0.61
N GLY A 69 2.97 8.08 0.64
CA GLY A 69 1.82 8.79 0.08
C GLY A 69 1.58 10.18 0.69
N GLY A 70 1.91 10.36 1.97
CA GLY A 70 1.82 11.65 2.66
C GLY A 70 2.74 12.72 2.05
N SER A 71 3.99 12.37 1.79
CA SER A 71 4.97 13.25 1.11
C SER A 71 4.56 13.52 -0.33
N THR A 72 4.11 12.48 -1.05
CA THR A 72 3.67 12.58 -2.45
C THR A 72 2.50 13.54 -2.62
N LEU A 73 1.46 13.43 -1.79
CA LEU A 73 0.29 14.30 -1.92
C LEU A 73 0.64 15.77 -1.69
N LEU A 74 1.54 16.08 -0.75
CA LEU A 74 1.97 17.47 -0.47
C LEU A 74 2.75 18.04 -1.66
N SER A 75 3.70 17.25 -2.20
CA SER A 75 4.44 17.60 -3.42
C SER A 75 3.49 17.86 -4.59
N LEU A 76 2.50 16.98 -4.80
CA LEU A 76 1.47 17.14 -5.83
C LEU A 76 0.60 18.38 -5.61
N ALA A 77 0.14 18.64 -4.38
CA ALA A 77 -0.69 19.80 -4.08
C ALA A 77 0.05 21.12 -4.38
N GLU A 78 1.33 21.22 -3.98
CA GLU A 78 2.20 22.35 -4.32
C GLU A 78 2.43 22.47 -5.83
N ARG A 79 2.66 21.35 -6.50
CA ARG A 79 2.82 21.30 -7.95
C ARG A 79 1.58 21.81 -8.68
N VAL A 80 0.39 21.31 -8.33
CA VAL A 80 -0.89 21.74 -8.91
C VAL A 80 -1.16 23.23 -8.65
N LEU A 81 -0.74 23.77 -7.50
CA LEU A 81 -0.83 25.19 -7.21
C LEU A 81 0.04 26.05 -8.13
N ARG A 82 1.27 25.59 -8.39
CA ARG A 82 2.28 26.27 -9.21
C ARG A 82 1.98 26.15 -10.72
N GLU A 83 1.64 24.95 -11.18
CA GLU A 83 1.40 24.58 -12.58
C GLU A 83 -0.08 24.74 -12.92
N ARG A 84 -0.48 25.94 -13.38
CA ARG A 84 -1.87 26.29 -13.68
C ARG A 84 -2.54 25.32 -14.64
N GLU A 85 -1.79 24.78 -15.60
CA GLU A 85 -2.23 23.81 -16.59
C GLU A 85 -2.75 22.50 -15.97
N LEU A 86 -2.23 22.09 -14.80
CA LEU A 86 -2.74 20.90 -14.11
C LEU A 86 -4.13 21.12 -13.52
N ARG A 87 -4.48 22.39 -13.25
CA ARG A 87 -5.76 22.79 -12.63
C ARG A 87 -6.64 23.66 -13.51
N ALA A 88 -6.35 23.74 -14.81
CA ALA A 88 -7.13 24.55 -15.74
C ALA A 88 -8.53 23.94 -15.93
N ASP A 89 -8.58 22.64 -16.17
CA ASP A 89 -9.81 21.88 -16.46
C ASP A 89 -10.02 20.74 -15.45
N THR A 90 -9.30 20.74 -14.33
CA THR A 90 -9.37 19.68 -13.31
C THR A 90 -9.21 20.27 -11.91
N SER A 91 -10.12 19.91 -11.01
CA SER A 91 -9.97 20.11 -9.58
C SER A 91 -9.30 18.89 -8.96
N TRP A 92 -8.37 19.15 -8.03
CA TRP A 92 -7.63 18.11 -7.34
C TRP A 92 -8.04 18.07 -5.88
N HIS A 93 -8.40 16.90 -5.39
CA HIS A 93 -8.80 16.69 -4.01
C HIS A 93 -7.89 15.65 -3.38
N PHE A 94 -7.34 15.94 -2.20
CA PHE A 94 -6.36 15.10 -1.52
C PHE A 94 -6.90 14.69 -0.16
N LEU A 95 -7.24 13.41 0.01
CA LEU A 95 -7.57 12.84 1.32
C LEU A 95 -6.25 12.55 2.04
N LEU A 96 -5.94 13.36 3.06
CA LEU A 96 -4.60 13.45 3.62
C LEU A 96 -4.12 12.18 4.34
N CYS A 97 -5.06 11.43 4.91
CA CYS A 97 -4.81 10.13 5.55
C CYS A 97 -6.15 9.40 5.68
N ALA A 98 -6.27 8.22 5.07
CA ALA A 98 -7.48 7.39 5.13
C ALA A 98 -7.59 6.64 6.49
N ASP A 99 -6.47 6.18 7.04
CA ASP A 99 -6.40 5.48 8.33
C ASP A 99 -5.48 6.21 9.34
N PRO A 100 -5.92 7.36 9.91
CA PRO A 100 -5.11 8.08 10.90
C PRO A 100 -4.92 7.31 12.21
N ASP A 101 -5.74 6.29 12.48
CA ASP A 101 -5.59 5.43 13.66
C ASP A 101 -4.44 4.46 13.44
N GLY A 102 -4.42 3.74 12.32
CA GLY A 102 -3.31 2.88 11.99
C GLY A 102 -2.00 3.65 11.83
N ALA A 103 -2.04 4.81 11.17
CA ALA A 103 -0.85 5.66 11.01
C ALA A 103 -0.23 6.09 12.36
N SER A 104 -1.03 6.17 13.44
CA SER A 104 -0.52 6.45 14.78
C SER A 104 0.19 5.27 15.46
N LEU A 105 -0.02 4.05 14.95
CA LEU A 105 0.54 2.82 15.48
C LEU A 105 1.81 2.38 14.75
N HIS A 106 2.04 2.82 13.52
CA HIS A 106 3.31 2.61 12.82
C HIS A 106 4.33 3.68 13.23
N VAL A 107 5.47 3.27 13.80
CA VAL A 107 6.38 4.18 14.54
C VAL A 107 7.81 4.23 13.99
N THR A 108 8.00 3.95 12.69
CA THR A 108 9.31 4.07 12.03
C THR A 108 9.32 5.13 10.92
N PRO A 109 9.41 6.43 11.24
CA PRO A 109 9.37 7.51 10.24
C PRO A 109 10.67 7.66 9.43
N ALA A 110 11.78 7.07 9.88
CA ALA A 110 13.09 7.18 9.21
C ALA A 110 13.89 5.87 9.36
N PRO A 111 13.42 4.75 8.78
CA PRO A 111 14.12 3.48 8.89
C PRO A 111 15.47 3.54 8.16
N ARG A 112 16.55 3.03 8.77
CA ARG A 112 17.86 2.89 8.11
C ARG A 112 18.07 1.48 7.56
N THR A 113 17.41 0.50 8.16
CA THR A 113 17.44 -0.91 7.76
C THR A 113 16.02 -1.48 7.68
N LEU A 114 15.86 -2.64 7.03
CA LEU A 114 14.60 -3.39 7.10
C LEU A 114 14.25 -3.75 8.54
N LEU A 115 15.23 -4.01 9.40
CA LEU A 115 14.96 -4.31 10.80
C LEU A 115 14.34 -3.11 11.50
N ASP A 116 14.90 -1.90 11.36
CA ASP A 116 14.33 -0.68 11.97
C ASP A 116 12.87 -0.46 11.54
N TYR A 117 12.58 -0.72 10.26
CA TYR A 117 11.22 -0.66 9.73
C TYR A 117 10.28 -1.67 10.40
N HIS A 118 10.72 -2.92 10.53
CA HIS A 118 9.91 -3.96 11.14
C HIS A 118 9.71 -3.74 12.64
N LEU A 119 10.69 -3.21 13.38
CA LEU A 119 10.55 -2.95 14.82
C LEU A 119 9.42 -1.97 15.17
N GLY A 120 9.09 -1.03 14.28
CA GLY A 120 7.94 -0.13 14.43
C GLY A 120 6.74 -0.48 13.55
N PHE A 121 6.71 -1.68 12.96
CA PHE A 121 5.71 -2.06 11.97
C PHE A 121 4.29 -2.11 12.55
N PHE A 122 3.34 -1.64 11.76
CA PHE A 122 1.91 -1.90 11.98
C PHE A 122 1.17 -1.87 10.65
N ARG A 123 0.37 -2.90 10.39
CA ARG A 123 -0.64 -2.91 9.31
C ARG A 123 -1.93 -3.48 9.88
N PRO A 124 -3.07 -2.79 9.78
CA PRO A 124 -4.34 -3.30 10.30
C PRO A 124 -4.75 -4.63 9.63
N ALA A 125 -5.59 -5.41 10.30
CA ALA A 125 -6.29 -6.54 9.67
C ALA A 125 -7.18 -6.04 8.52
N GLY A 126 -7.47 -6.89 7.52
CA GLY A 126 -8.29 -6.53 6.34
C GLY A 126 -9.61 -5.81 6.68
N PRO A 127 -10.43 -6.32 7.63
CA PRO A 127 -11.66 -5.66 8.07
C PRO A 127 -11.49 -4.26 8.68
N GLU A 128 -10.27 -3.91 9.07
CA GLU A 128 -9.92 -2.65 9.70
C GLU A 128 -9.26 -1.66 8.74
N GLN A 129 -8.98 -2.05 7.48
CA GLN A 129 -8.38 -1.18 6.47
C GLN A 129 -9.48 -0.39 5.74
N PRO A 130 -9.38 0.95 5.64
CA PRO A 130 -10.45 1.77 5.06
C PRO A 130 -10.81 1.43 3.61
N GLU A 131 -9.83 1.06 2.80
CA GLU A 131 -10.07 0.72 1.40
C GLU A 131 -10.51 -0.73 1.20
N TRP A 132 -10.06 -1.64 2.07
CA TRP A 132 -10.29 -3.08 1.94
C TRP A 132 -11.50 -3.61 2.68
N SER A 133 -11.93 -2.95 3.75
CA SER A 133 -13.00 -3.47 4.60
C SER A 133 -14.30 -3.81 3.86
N PRO A 134 -14.72 -3.10 2.78
CA PRO A 134 -15.88 -3.52 1.98
C PRO A 134 -15.78 -4.89 1.32
N SER A 135 -14.57 -5.39 1.06
CA SER A 135 -14.34 -6.72 0.48
C SER A 135 -14.56 -7.85 1.49
N VAL A 136 -14.54 -7.55 2.79
CA VAL A 136 -14.55 -8.55 3.86
C VAL A 136 -15.62 -8.30 4.93
N LEU A 137 -16.33 -7.18 4.88
CA LEU A 137 -17.39 -6.81 5.81
C LEU A 137 -18.67 -6.38 5.08
N PRO A 138 -19.85 -6.69 5.65
CA PRO A 138 -21.11 -6.16 5.16
C PRO A 138 -21.24 -4.65 5.41
N PRO A 139 -22.10 -3.93 4.66
CA PRO A 139 -22.24 -2.46 4.72
C PRO A 139 -22.49 -1.87 6.12
N ASP A 140 -23.22 -2.57 6.98
CA ASP A 140 -23.57 -2.14 8.34
C ASP A 140 -22.40 -2.22 9.32
N ARG A 141 -21.34 -2.97 8.97
CA ARG A 141 -20.13 -3.14 9.79
C ARG A 141 -18.94 -2.34 9.28
N LEU A 142 -19.08 -1.59 8.18
CA LEU A 142 -17.98 -0.81 7.62
C LEU A 142 -17.48 0.26 8.60
N PRO A 143 -16.15 0.44 8.72
CA PRO A 143 -15.58 1.40 9.62
C PRO A 143 -15.90 2.84 9.16
N PRO A 144 -15.99 3.82 10.08
CA PRO A 144 -16.32 5.21 9.77
C PRO A 144 -15.38 5.86 8.73
N GLU A 145 -14.11 5.43 8.67
CA GLU A 145 -13.10 5.83 7.69
C GLU A 145 -13.53 5.44 6.27
N THR A 146 -13.90 4.18 6.05
CA THR A 146 -14.45 3.67 4.78
C THR A 146 -15.68 4.45 4.37
N ARG A 147 -16.62 4.66 5.29
CA ARG A 147 -17.84 5.44 5.01
C ARG A 147 -17.54 6.90 4.69
N ALA A 148 -16.49 7.48 5.26
CA ALA A 148 -16.05 8.83 4.92
C ALA A 148 -15.44 8.89 3.52
N LEU A 149 -14.59 7.92 3.16
CA LEU A 149 -14.03 7.82 1.82
C LEU A 149 -15.11 7.62 0.76
N THR A 150 -16.06 6.71 0.95
CA THR A 150 -17.15 6.50 -0.03
C THR A 150 -18.04 7.73 -0.18
N ARG A 151 -18.35 8.45 0.92
CA ARG A 151 -19.07 9.74 0.84
C ARG A 151 -18.29 10.80 0.06
N VAL A 152 -16.97 10.87 0.22
CA VAL A 152 -16.12 11.80 -0.56
C VAL A 152 -16.17 11.44 -2.04
N ILE A 153 -16.11 10.15 -2.39
CA ILE A 153 -16.24 9.70 -3.78
C ILE A 153 -17.64 10.04 -4.33
N ASP A 154 -18.72 9.82 -3.55
CA ASP A 154 -20.10 10.16 -3.93
C ASP A 154 -20.30 11.66 -4.19
N GLU A 155 -19.66 12.49 -3.36
CA GLU A 155 -19.69 13.95 -3.46
C GLU A 155 -18.90 14.46 -4.68
N LEU A 156 -17.67 13.99 -4.83
CA LEU A 156 -16.74 14.51 -5.85
C LEU A 156 -16.94 13.90 -7.23
N ARG A 157 -17.46 12.67 -7.29
CA ARG A 157 -17.65 11.87 -8.52
C ARG A 157 -16.42 11.93 -9.43
N PRO A 158 -15.24 11.56 -8.90
CA PRO A 158 -13.99 11.77 -9.62
C PRO A 158 -13.96 10.92 -10.89
N TYR A 159 -13.42 11.47 -11.99
CA TYR A 159 -13.15 10.66 -13.19
C TYR A 159 -11.95 9.72 -12.95
N LEU A 160 -11.08 10.09 -12.00
CA LEU A 160 -9.96 9.29 -11.54
C LEU A 160 -9.80 9.44 -10.02
N GLN A 161 -9.86 8.31 -9.31
CA GLN A 161 -9.25 8.16 -8.00
C GLN A 161 -7.83 7.63 -8.17
N VAL A 162 -6.86 8.19 -7.46
CA VAL A 162 -5.53 7.61 -7.31
C VAL A 162 -5.29 7.33 -5.85
N THR A 163 -5.10 6.07 -5.48
CA THR A 163 -4.69 5.71 -4.12
C THR A 163 -3.20 5.45 -4.07
N LEU A 164 -2.52 6.10 -3.14
CA LEU A 164 -1.06 6.13 -3.00
C LEU A 164 -0.64 5.05 -2.02
N HIS A 165 0.00 4.02 -2.54
CA HIS A 165 0.49 2.88 -1.77
C HIS A 165 2.02 2.80 -1.82
N GLY A 166 2.56 1.86 -1.07
CA GLY A 166 3.97 1.55 -1.15
C GLY A 166 4.27 0.15 -0.67
N THR A 167 5.41 -0.35 -1.11
CA THR A 167 5.92 -1.64 -0.66
C THR A 167 7.17 -1.43 0.19
N ASP A 168 7.35 -2.27 1.21
CA ASP A 168 8.59 -2.27 1.98
C ASP A 168 9.74 -2.63 1.04
N LEU A 169 9.71 -3.81 0.43
CA LEU A 169 10.71 -4.28 -0.50
C LEU A 169 10.08 -4.77 -1.81
N GLY A 170 10.59 -4.32 -2.95
CA GLY A 170 10.14 -4.80 -4.26
C GLY A 170 10.46 -3.83 -5.39
N GLY A 171 9.51 -3.64 -6.29
CA GLY A 171 9.56 -2.68 -7.38
C GLY A 171 8.32 -1.80 -7.38
N SER A 172 8.26 -0.87 -8.33
CA SER A 172 7.05 -0.07 -8.55
C SER A 172 6.15 -0.74 -9.58
N TRP A 173 4.85 -0.60 -9.38
CA TRP A 173 3.82 -1.09 -10.30
C TRP A 173 2.50 -0.34 -10.08
N VAL A 174 1.54 -0.54 -10.98
CA VAL A 174 0.22 0.10 -10.97
C VAL A 174 -0.87 -0.96 -11.15
N GLN A 175 -1.89 -0.90 -10.30
CA GLN A 175 -3.15 -1.62 -10.48
C GLN A 175 -4.23 -0.64 -10.95
N LEU A 176 -4.96 -0.99 -12.00
CA LEU A 176 -6.03 -0.17 -12.57
C LEU A 176 -7.35 -0.92 -12.49
N THR A 177 -8.38 -0.32 -11.91
CA THR A 177 -9.73 -0.93 -11.93
C THR A 177 -10.40 -0.83 -13.30
N LYS A 178 -9.81 -0.06 -14.22
CA LYS A 178 -10.13 0.02 -15.66
C LYS A 178 -8.89 0.54 -16.38
N ASP A 179 -8.61 0.00 -17.57
CA ASP A 179 -7.41 0.37 -18.32
C ASP A 179 -7.29 1.89 -18.56
N VAL A 180 -6.05 2.38 -18.57
CA VAL A 180 -5.69 3.76 -18.91
C VAL A 180 -4.65 3.70 -20.03
N PRO A 181 -5.10 3.59 -21.30
CA PRO A 181 -4.19 3.45 -22.44
C PRO A 181 -3.16 4.58 -22.47
N GLY A 182 -1.90 4.18 -22.67
CA GLY A 182 -0.77 5.12 -22.71
C GLY A 182 -0.12 5.40 -21.36
N LEU A 183 -0.66 4.91 -20.22
CA LEU A 183 -0.02 5.12 -18.90
C LEU A 183 1.33 4.39 -18.75
N ALA A 184 1.50 3.23 -19.39
CA ALA A 184 2.67 2.38 -19.18
C ALA A 184 3.99 3.04 -19.60
N GLU A 185 4.01 3.83 -20.67
CA GLU A 185 5.22 4.51 -21.14
C GLU A 185 5.74 5.57 -20.14
N PRO A 186 4.95 6.58 -19.73
CA PRO A 186 5.43 7.60 -18.78
C PRO A 186 5.72 7.01 -17.41
N PHE A 187 4.99 5.96 -17.01
CA PHE A 187 5.28 5.19 -15.79
C PHE A 187 6.67 4.53 -15.86
N ALA A 188 6.92 3.69 -16.86
CA ALA A 188 8.19 2.98 -17.00
C ALA A 188 9.37 3.94 -17.22
N LYS A 189 9.17 5.02 -17.99
CA LYS A 189 10.18 6.07 -18.18
C LYS A 189 10.57 6.73 -16.86
N SER A 190 9.57 7.12 -16.06
CA SER A 190 9.80 7.70 -14.74
C SER A 190 10.57 6.76 -13.82
N ALA A 191 10.23 5.47 -13.82
CA ALA A 191 10.92 4.45 -13.04
C ALA A 191 12.39 4.33 -13.46
N ALA A 192 12.65 4.24 -14.76
CA ALA A 192 14.00 4.15 -15.32
C ALA A 192 14.87 5.37 -14.97
N GLU A 193 14.34 6.60 -15.14
CA GLU A 193 15.07 7.84 -14.83
C GLU A 193 15.46 7.94 -13.34
N LEU A 194 14.66 7.34 -12.45
CA LEU A 194 14.87 7.37 -10.99
C LEU A 194 15.54 6.09 -10.46
N ASN A 195 15.93 5.17 -11.35
CA ASN A 195 16.51 3.86 -11.04
C ASN A 195 15.61 3.02 -10.11
N ILE A 196 14.30 3.04 -10.33
CA ILE A 196 13.32 2.21 -9.62
C ILE A 196 12.97 1.03 -10.53
N PRO A 197 13.08 -0.23 -10.04
CA PRO A 197 12.76 -1.40 -10.84
C PRO A 197 11.24 -1.48 -11.01
N VAL A 198 10.80 -1.89 -12.20
CA VAL A 198 9.38 -2.09 -12.52
C VAL A 198 9.00 -3.53 -12.21
N GLU A 199 8.09 -3.73 -11.27
CA GLU A 199 7.65 -5.06 -10.87
C GLU A 199 6.62 -5.60 -11.87
N THR A 200 7.10 -6.35 -12.86
CA THR A 200 6.28 -6.79 -14.01
C THR A 200 5.34 -7.96 -13.73
N GLY A 201 5.53 -8.63 -12.58
CA GLY A 201 4.76 -9.80 -12.16
C GLY A 201 4.35 -9.69 -10.70
N ALA A 202 3.81 -8.54 -10.28
CA ALA A 202 3.41 -8.29 -8.89
C ALA A 202 2.46 -9.38 -8.38
N SER A 203 2.77 -9.96 -7.21
CA SER A 203 1.98 -11.03 -6.60
C SER A 203 0.55 -10.59 -6.31
N ASP A 204 0.36 -9.34 -5.89
CA ASP A 204 -0.95 -8.77 -5.59
C ASP A 204 -1.84 -8.60 -6.84
N ALA A 205 -1.23 -8.60 -8.04
CA ALA A 205 -1.92 -8.57 -9.33
C ALA A 205 -1.78 -9.90 -10.09
N ALA A 206 -1.54 -11.01 -9.39
CA ALA A 206 -1.37 -12.32 -10.01
C ALA A 206 -2.59 -12.67 -10.90
N GLY A 207 -2.32 -13.03 -12.15
CA GLY A 207 -3.34 -13.39 -13.14
C GLY A 207 -4.05 -12.20 -13.78
N TRP A 208 -3.76 -10.96 -13.39
CA TRP A 208 -4.36 -9.78 -13.99
C TRP A 208 -3.70 -9.46 -15.34
N PRO A 209 -4.49 -9.12 -16.38
CA PRO A 209 -3.92 -8.68 -17.65
C PRO A 209 -3.07 -7.43 -17.46
N ALA A 210 -1.96 -7.34 -18.18
CA ALA A 210 -1.10 -6.16 -18.18
C ALA A 210 -1.38 -5.30 -19.43
N SER A 211 -1.53 -3.98 -19.25
CA SER A 211 -1.58 -3.02 -20.36
C SER A 211 -0.20 -2.47 -20.74
N GLY A 212 0.81 -2.79 -19.93
CA GLY A 212 2.24 -2.60 -20.20
C GLY A 212 3.09 -3.05 -19.02
N PRO A 213 4.42 -2.92 -19.08
CA PRO A 213 5.31 -3.34 -17.99
C PRO A 213 4.92 -2.70 -16.65
N GLY A 214 4.57 -3.54 -15.66
CA GLY A 214 4.16 -3.13 -14.32
C GLY A 214 2.83 -2.38 -14.25
N VAL A 215 2.01 -2.38 -15.31
CA VAL A 215 0.65 -1.80 -15.30
C VAL A 215 -0.36 -2.92 -15.49
N HIS A 216 -1.03 -3.29 -14.42
CA HIS A 216 -2.01 -4.38 -14.36
C HIS A 216 -3.43 -3.82 -14.33
N VAL A 217 -4.34 -4.44 -15.07
CA VAL A 217 -5.74 -4.05 -15.17
C VAL A 217 -6.60 -5.12 -14.54
N MET A 218 -7.57 -4.70 -13.72
CA MET A 218 -8.50 -5.61 -13.08
C MET A 218 -9.24 -6.42 -14.14
N PRO A 219 -9.30 -7.75 -14.00
CA PRO A 219 -9.92 -8.62 -14.99
C PRO A 219 -11.45 -8.49 -14.97
N ASP A 220 -12.09 -9.04 -16.01
CA ASP A 220 -13.54 -9.09 -16.10
C ASP A 220 -14.15 -9.88 -14.92
N PRO A 221 -15.39 -9.57 -14.49
CA PRO A 221 -16.02 -10.19 -13.32
C PRO A 221 -16.06 -11.73 -13.34
N ASP A 222 -16.11 -12.34 -14.52
CA ASP A 222 -16.19 -13.80 -14.69
C ASP A 222 -14.82 -14.50 -14.65
N SER A 223 -13.73 -13.76 -14.39
CA SER A 223 -12.38 -14.32 -14.33
C SER A 223 -12.10 -14.97 -12.97
N ASP A 224 -11.54 -16.17 -13.00
CA ASP A 224 -11.12 -16.87 -11.79
C ASP A 224 -9.94 -16.16 -11.10
N PRO A 225 -9.97 -15.97 -9.77
CA PRO A 225 -8.85 -15.38 -9.04
C PRO A 225 -7.65 -16.32 -9.04
N ALA A 226 -6.44 -15.78 -9.16
CA ALA A 226 -5.20 -16.56 -9.09
C ALA A 226 -4.99 -17.20 -7.71
N TYR A 227 -5.47 -16.54 -6.65
CA TYR A 227 -5.39 -17.00 -5.25
C TYR A 227 -6.79 -17.03 -4.62
N PRO A 228 -7.61 -18.06 -4.92
CA PRO A 228 -9.00 -18.14 -4.47
C PRO A 228 -9.17 -18.23 -2.95
N SER A 229 -8.12 -18.60 -2.21
CA SER A 229 -8.17 -18.66 -0.74
C SER A 229 -8.09 -17.30 -0.06
N MET A 230 -7.58 -16.28 -0.77
CA MET A 230 -7.45 -14.94 -0.22
C MET A 230 -8.82 -14.26 -0.22
N PRO A 231 -9.15 -13.49 0.82
CA PRO A 231 -10.41 -12.73 0.89
C PRO A 231 -10.39 -11.49 -0.04
N ASP A 232 -9.48 -11.50 -1.01
CA ASP A 232 -9.00 -10.34 -1.72
C ASP A 232 -9.81 -10.14 -3.01
N ASP A 233 -10.92 -9.42 -2.90
CA ASP A 233 -11.71 -9.00 -4.06
C ASP A 233 -11.74 -7.47 -4.17
N ALA A 234 -10.87 -6.93 -5.01
CA ALA A 234 -10.77 -5.51 -5.31
C ALA A 234 -12.06 -4.91 -5.88
N ARG A 235 -12.96 -5.72 -6.46
CA ARG A 235 -14.25 -5.26 -7.01
C ARG A 235 -15.23 -4.85 -5.92
N HIS A 236 -15.08 -5.43 -4.74
CA HIS A 236 -15.90 -5.10 -3.58
C HIS A 236 -15.28 -3.97 -2.74
N SER A 237 -14.03 -3.58 -3.00
CA SER A 237 -13.31 -2.56 -2.23
C SER A 237 -13.75 -1.13 -2.58
N THR A 238 -13.28 -0.13 -1.82
CA THR A 238 -13.56 1.28 -2.15
C THR A 238 -12.95 1.70 -3.50
N TRP A 239 -11.95 0.96 -4.01
CA TRP A 239 -11.31 1.23 -5.30
C TRP A 239 -12.30 1.11 -6.46
N TYR A 240 -13.34 0.27 -6.35
CA TYR A 240 -14.33 0.13 -7.40
C TYR A 240 -15.46 1.18 -7.31
N HIS A 241 -15.57 1.90 -6.19
CA HIS A 241 -16.70 2.80 -5.92
C HIS A 241 -16.85 3.95 -6.94
N ALA A 242 -15.73 4.44 -7.50
CA ALA A 242 -15.74 5.48 -8.53
C ALA A 242 -16.44 5.06 -9.84
N HIS A 243 -16.51 3.76 -10.14
CA HIS A 243 -17.18 3.24 -11.34
C HIS A 243 -18.67 3.56 -11.38
N ARG A 244 -19.32 3.75 -10.21
CA ARG A 244 -20.71 4.21 -10.10
C ARG A 244 -20.97 5.52 -10.85
N TYR A 245 -19.93 6.33 -11.02
CA TYR A 245 -19.98 7.63 -11.67
C TYR A 245 -19.23 7.66 -13.01
N GLY A 246 -18.87 6.50 -13.55
CA GLY A 246 -18.07 6.38 -14.77
C GLY A 246 -16.57 6.63 -14.59
N GLY A 247 -16.11 6.87 -13.36
CA GLY A 247 -14.69 7.02 -13.01
C GLY A 247 -13.97 5.67 -12.87
N LEU A 248 -12.67 5.73 -12.60
CA LEU A 248 -11.83 4.56 -12.31
C LEU A 248 -10.85 4.86 -11.18
N THR A 249 -10.17 3.82 -10.69
CA THR A 249 -9.11 3.95 -9.69
C THR A 249 -7.78 3.43 -10.22
N ALA A 250 -6.71 4.18 -9.97
CA ALA A 250 -5.33 3.75 -10.11
C ALA A 250 -4.71 3.60 -8.71
N VAL A 251 -4.20 2.41 -8.42
CA VAL A 251 -3.41 2.10 -7.21
C VAL A 251 -1.94 2.19 -7.63
N VAL A 252 -1.17 3.10 -7.03
CA VAL A 252 0.22 3.36 -7.43
C VAL A 252 1.16 2.95 -6.31
N GLU A 253 1.92 1.88 -6.55
CA GLU A 253 2.84 1.27 -5.60
C GLU A 253 4.27 1.76 -5.85
N VAL A 254 4.95 2.21 -4.80
CA VAL A 254 6.38 2.58 -4.85
C VAL A 254 7.19 1.90 -3.74
N PRO A 255 8.40 1.39 -4.03
CA PRO A 255 9.19 0.68 -3.02
C PRO A 255 9.97 1.64 -2.11
N MET A 256 10.06 1.31 -0.81
CA MET A 256 11.04 1.90 0.10
C MET A 256 12.44 1.33 -0.15
N TRP A 257 12.53 0.00 -0.23
CA TRP A 257 13.71 -0.72 -0.70
C TRP A 257 13.42 -1.38 -2.05
N ALA A 258 14.25 -1.06 -3.03
CA ALA A 258 14.16 -1.67 -4.35
C ALA A 258 14.95 -3.00 -4.43
N SER A 259 14.52 -3.87 -5.32
CA SER A 259 15.27 -5.06 -5.73
C SER A 259 15.07 -5.34 -7.22
N ASP A 260 16.16 -5.60 -7.93
CA ASP A 260 16.12 -5.96 -9.35
C ASP A 260 15.76 -7.47 -9.53
N LEU A 261 15.38 -8.18 -8.45
CA LEU A 261 14.86 -9.55 -8.57
C LEU A 261 13.40 -9.60 -8.97
N VAL A 262 12.69 -8.46 -8.92
CA VAL A 262 11.26 -8.38 -9.27
C VAL A 262 11.01 -7.77 -10.65
N ASP A 263 12.07 -7.38 -11.38
CA ASP A 263 11.97 -6.83 -12.73
C ASP A 263 12.53 -7.74 -13.84
N ASP A 264 13.13 -8.89 -13.49
CA ASP A 264 13.70 -9.85 -14.44
C ASP A 264 12.62 -10.58 -15.29
N PRO A 265 12.49 -10.27 -16.59
CA PRO A 265 11.46 -10.85 -17.44
C PRO A 265 11.83 -12.26 -17.93
N ALA A 266 13.03 -12.78 -17.63
CA ALA A 266 13.46 -14.08 -18.10
C ALA A 266 12.51 -15.19 -17.64
N PRO A 267 12.26 -16.22 -18.47
CA PRO A 267 11.52 -17.40 -18.03
C PRO A 267 12.21 -18.08 -16.84
N HIS A 268 11.47 -18.37 -15.79
CA HIS A 268 11.99 -19.14 -14.66
C HIS A 268 12.12 -20.62 -15.09
N PRO A 269 13.23 -21.32 -14.76
CA PRO A 269 13.49 -22.68 -15.27
C PRO A 269 12.53 -23.75 -14.73
N ALA A 270 11.97 -23.56 -13.53
CA ALA A 270 11.01 -24.48 -12.92
C ALA A 270 10.02 -23.76 -11.98
N PRO A 271 9.09 -22.93 -12.51
CA PRO A 271 8.26 -22.02 -11.70
C PRO A 271 7.35 -22.79 -10.73
N ALA A 272 6.69 -23.86 -11.17
CA ALA A 272 5.84 -24.68 -10.30
C ALA A 272 6.62 -25.32 -9.14
N ALA A 273 7.87 -25.73 -9.38
CA ALA A 273 8.72 -26.27 -8.32
C ALA A 273 9.19 -25.18 -7.34
N ALA A 274 9.40 -23.95 -7.83
CA ALA A 274 9.70 -22.79 -6.98
C ALA A 274 8.50 -22.40 -6.12
N MET A 275 7.31 -22.28 -6.69
CA MET A 275 6.08 -21.98 -5.95
C MET A 275 5.83 -22.99 -4.81
N ARG A 276 5.98 -24.31 -5.08
CA ARG A 276 5.90 -25.34 -4.03
C ARG A 276 6.98 -25.25 -2.95
N ARG A 277 8.16 -24.69 -3.26
CA ARG A 277 9.19 -24.40 -2.23
C ARG A 277 8.80 -23.20 -1.39
N LEU A 278 8.32 -22.13 -2.03
CA LEU A 278 7.86 -20.91 -1.37
C LEU A 278 6.66 -21.20 -0.45
N ALA A 279 5.69 -22.01 -0.90
CA ALA A 279 4.56 -22.46 -0.10
C ALA A 279 5.00 -23.19 1.18
N ARG A 280 5.94 -24.13 1.06
CA ARG A 280 6.49 -24.86 2.22
C ARG A 280 7.21 -23.94 3.20
N ARG A 281 8.00 -22.99 2.68
CA ARG A 281 8.68 -21.99 3.52
C ARG A 281 7.67 -21.10 4.23
N LEU A 282 6.66 -20.59 3.52
CA LEU A 282 5.61 -19.75 4.10
C LEU A 282 4.91 -20.45 5.27
N LEU A 283 4.54 -21.72 5.10
CA LEU A 283 3.95 -22.53 6.18
C LEU A 283 4.91 -22.72 7.35
N GLN A 284 6.18 -23.05 7.08
CA GLN A 284 7.19 -23.23 8.13
C GLN A 284 7.39 -21.96 8.95
N ASP A 285 7.53 -20.81 8.29
CA ASP A 285 7.72 -19.52 8.95
C ASP A 285 6.47 -19.13 9.76
N ALA A 286 5.26 -19.33 9.21
CA ALA A 286 4.02 -19.06 9.94
C ALA A 286 3.86 -19.94 11.20
N ILE A 287 4.15 -21.24 11.10
CA ILE A 287 4.11 -22.17 12.25
C ILE A 287 5.05 -21.71 13.38
N GLN A 288 6.21 -21.14 13.05
CA GLN A 288 7.13 -20.61 14.07
C GLN A 288 6.48 -19.44 14.84
N VAL A 289 5.83 -18.51 14.15
CA VAL A 289 5.14 -17.38 14.79
C VAL A 289 3.89 -17.84 15.55
N GLU A 290 3.11 -18.75 14.98
CA GLU A 290 1.94 -19.36 15.62
C GLU A 290 2.29 -20.10 16.91
N SER A 291 3.43 -20.81 16.93
CA SER A 291 3.91 -21.50 18.13
C SER A 291 4.21 -20.51 19.26
N VAL A 292 4.87 -19.38 18.95
CA VAL A 292 5.10 -18.30 19.91
C VAL A 292 3.77 -17.70 20.36
N LEU A 293 2.87 -17.39 19.41
CA LEU A 293 1.55 -16.83 19.70
C LEU A 293 0.73 -17.74 20.62
N ALA A 294 0.67 -19.05 20.36
CA ALA A 294 -0.05 -20.01 21.18
C ALA A 294 0.53 -20.11 22.60
N GLU A 295 1.86 -20.00 22.73
CA GLU A 295 2.53 -20.02 24.02
C GLU A 295 2.24 -18.77 24.86
N VAL A 296 2.27 -17.59 24.23
CA VAL A 296 2.13 -16.29 24.91
C VAL A 296 0.67 -15.90 25.16
N LEU A 297 -0.27 -16.34 24.33
CA LEU A 297 -1.66 -15.88 24.37
C LEU A 297 -2.32 -16.00 25.76
N PRO A 298 -2.14 -17.09 26.53
CA PRO A 298 -2.71 -17.20 27.89
C PRO A 298 -2.10 -16.22 28.91
N ARG A 299 -0.95 -15.61 28.60
CA ARG A 299 -0.23 -14.65 29.47
C ARG A 299 -0.54 -13.20 29.16
N LEU A 300 -1.08 -12.92 27.97
CA LEU A 300 -1.36 -11.56 27.54
C LEU A 300 -2.60 -11.00 28.26
N PRO A 301 -2.53 -9.79 28.83
CA PRO A 301 -3.65 -9.21 29.56
C PRO A 301 -4.68 -8.57 28.60
N GLY A 302 -5.95 -8.64 28.99
CA GLY A 302 -7.03 -7.90 28.33
C GLY A 302 -7.48 -8.47 26.97
N PRO A 303 -8.39 -7.78 26.29
CA PRO A 303 -8.83 -8.16 24.95
C PRO A 303 -7.72 -7.91 23.92
N ASP A 304 -7.82 -8.58 22.77
CA ASP A 304 -6.87 -8.38 21.67
C ASP A 304 -6.80 -6.90 21.23
N GLY A 305 -5.64 -6.27 21.46
CA GLY A 305 -5.30 -4.96 20.89
C GLY A 305 -5.13 -5.02 19.36
N PRO A 306 -5.02 -3.86 18.69
CA PRO A 306 -4.95 -3.78 17.23
C PRO A 306 -3.75 -4.55 16.64
N LEU A 307 -2.58 -4.52 17.29
CA LEU A 307 -1.41 -5.27 16.84
C LEU A 307 -1.65 -6.79 16.89
N LEU A 308 -2.27 -7.29 17.96
CA LEU A 308 -2.53 -8.71 18.14
C LEU A 308 -3.58 -9.21 17.14
N ARG A 309 -4.66 -8.44 16.92
CA ARG A 309 -5.68 -8.77 15.90
C ARG A 309 -5.08 -8.80 14.49
N ALA A 310 -4.22 -7.84 14.16
CA ALA A 310 -3.54 -7.79 12.87
C ALA A 310 -2.54 -8.95 12.68
N ALA A 311 -1.78 -9.31 13.72
CA ALA A 311 -0.87 -10.45 13.67
C ALA A 311 -1.63 -11.78 13.47
N LYS A 312 -2.73 -12.00 14.20
CA LYS A 312 -3.61 -13.16 14.03
C LYS A 312 -4.17 -13.24 12.61
N TRP A 313 -4.74 -12.14 12.12
CA TRP A 313 -5.27 -12.06 10.75
C TRP A 313 -4.22 -12.42 9.69
N ALA A 314 -3.00 -11.88 9.80
CA ALA A 314 -1.94 -12.18 8.84
C ALA A 314 -1.55 -13.68 8.83
N LEU A 315 -1.57 -14.35 9.98
CA LEU A 315 -1.30 -15.79 10.09
C LEU A 315 -2.46 -16.63 9.55
N GLU A 316 -3.71 -16.23 9.81
CA GLU A 316 -4.91 -16.91 9.32
C GLU A 316 -4.97 -17.02 7.78
N LEU A 317 -4.36 -16.09 7.05
CA LEU A 317 -4.27 -16.10 5.59
C LEU A 317 -3.31 -17.15 5.03
N VAL A 318 -2.30 -17.55 5.82
CA VAL A 318 -1.17 -18.36 5.33
C VAL A 318 -1.57 -19.75 4.82
N PRO A 319 -2.38 -20.55 5.54
CA PRO A 319 -2.68 -21.91 5.10
C PRO A 319 -3.36 -21.96 3.74
N GLY A 320 -4.31 -21.04 3.50
CA GLY A 320 -4.99 -20.88 2.22
C GLY A 320 -4.02 -20.52 1.11
N LEU A 321 -3.26 -19.43 1.30
CA LEU A 321 -2.34 -18.92 0.29
C LEU A 321 -1.25 -19.94 -0.09
N ALA A 322 -0.70 -20.64 0.91
CA ALA A 322 0.26 -21.70 0.65
C ALA A 322 -0.37 -22.89 -0.10
N GLY A 323 -1.65 -23.18 0.16
CA GLY A 323 -2.45 -24.13 -0.61
C GLY A 323 -2.54 -23.73 -2.07
N ASP A 324 -2.90 -22.48 -2.36
CA ASP A 324 -2.97 -21.94 -3.72
C ASP A 324 -1.61 -22.10 -4.42
N TRP A 325 -0.51 -21.63 -3.83
CA TRP A 325 0.83 -21.76 -4.42
C TRP A 325 1.30 -23.19 -4.65
N ALA A 326 0.81 -24.14 -3.85
CA ALA A 326 1.22 -25.53 -3.95
C ALA A 326 0.41 -26.33 -4.97
N GLN A 327 -0.88 -26.00 -5.12
CA GLN A 327 -1.86 -26.83 -5.81
C GLN A 327 -2.31 -26.26 -7.16
N THR A 328 -2.20 -24.94 -7.36
CA THR A 328 -2.59 -24.30 -8.62
C THR A 328 -1.37 -24.10 -9.56
N PRO A 329 -1.59 -24.07 -10.88
CA PRO A 329 -0.57 -23.60 -11.81
C PRO A 329 -0.15 -22.15 -11.47
N PRO A 330 1.16 -21.81 -11.49
CA PRO A 330 1.61 -20.45 -11.24
C PRO A 330 0.97 -19.45 -12.22
N ALA A 331 0.48 -18.32 -11.70
CA ALA A 331 -0.14 -17.29 -12.54
C ALA A 331 0.87 -16.57 -13.46
N GLY A 332 2.14 -16.56 -13.07
CA GLY A 332 3.27 -16.11 -13.88
C GLY A 332 4.39 -17.15 -13.91
N THR A 333 5.21 -17.11 -14.96
CA THR A 333 6.31 -18.06 -15.16
C THR A 333 7.68 -17.40 -15.30
N THR A 334 7.76 -16.08 -15.07
CA THR A 334 9.00 -15.30 -15.13
C THR A 334 9.77 -15.35 -13.81
N MET A 335 11.05 -14.98 -13.87
CA MET A 335 11.89 -14.75 -12.69
C MET A 335 11.27 -13.66 -11.80
N ALA A 336 10.80 -12.55 -12.39
CA ALA A 336 10.12 -11.45 -11.70
C ALA A 336 8.92 -11.92 -10.87
N TYR A 337 8.02 -12.72 -11.46
CA TYR A 337 6.84 -13.21 -10.73
C TYR A 337 7.22 -14.11 -9.54
N VAL A 338 8.15 -15.04 -9.75
CA VAL A 338 8.62 -15.91 -8.65
C VAL A 338 9.35 -15.09 -7.58
N GLY A 339 10.09 -14.04 -7.97
CA GLY A 339 10.74 -13.09 -7.07
C GLY A 339 9.73 -12.29 -6.24
N SER A 340 8.66 -11.79 -6.87
CA SER A 340 7.56 -11.10 -6.21
C SER A 340 6.86 -12.00 -5.17
N VAL A 341 6.56 -13.24 -5.54
CA VAL A 341 5.97 -14.23 -4.61
C VAL A 341 6.94 -14.57 -3.46
N ASP A 342 8.25 -14.67 -3.70
CA ASP A 342 9.26 -14.87 -2.64
C ASP A 342 9.28 -13.68 -1.67
N ALA A 343 9.19 -12.45 -2.18
CA ALA A 343 9.11 -11.24 -1.34
C ALA A 343 7.82 -11.22 -0.52
N PHE A 344 6.67 -11.50 -1.15
CA PHE A 344 5.37 -11.58 -0.49
C PHE A 344 5.34 -12.64 0.63
N GLY A 345 5.86 -13.83 0.34
CA GLY A 345 5.93 -14.93 1.32
C GLY A 345 6.91 -14.68 2.47
N ARG A 346 7.88 -13.76 2.32
CA ARG A 346 8.75 -13.30 3.42
C ARG A 346 8.05 -12.31 4.32
N ARG A 347 7.39 -11.31 3.74
CA ARG A 347 6.78 -10.22 4.51
C ARG A 347 5.64 -10.71 5.39
N LEU A 348 4.82 -11.66 4.95
CA LEU A 348 3.59 -12.00 5.69
C LEU A 348 3.87 -12.51 7.12
N PRO A 349 4.68 -13.57 7.34
CA PRO A 349 5.03 -14.02 8.69
C PRO A 349 5.94 -13.02 9.42
N LEU A 350 6.84 -12.31 8.72
CA LEU A 350 7.71 -11.31 9.34
C LEU A 350 6.92 -10.13 9.93
N ARG A 351 5.91 -9.63 9.21
CA ARG A 351 5.01 -8.57 9.67
C ARG A 351 4.18 -9.03 10.88
N ALA A 352 3.69 -10.28 10.87
CA ALA A 352 2.99 -10.85 12.01
C ALA A 352 3.91 -10.97 13.25
N ALA A 353 5.13 -11.48 13.07
CA ALA A 353 6.13 -11.58 14.13
C ALA A 353 6.52 -10.21 14.69
N ALA A 354 6.69 -9.20 13.83
CA ALA A 354 7.02 -7.83 14.23
C ALA A 354 5.90 -7.17 15.06
N MET A 355 4.64 -7.32 14.65
CA MET A 355 3.51 -6.81 15.45
C MET A 355 3.38 -7.56 16.77
N LEU A 356 3.56 -8.89 16.78
CA LEU A 356 3.53 -9.69 17.99
C LEU A 356 4.68 -9.31 18.95
N LEU A 357 5.89 -9.07 18.43
CA LEU A 357 7.04 -8.62 19.23
C LEU A 357 6.70 -7.36 20.03
N ARG A 358 6.06 -6.38 19.39
CA ARG A 358 5.64 -5.14 20.06
C ARG A 358 4.61 -5.39 21.15
N VAL A 359 3.67 -6.31 20.93
CA VAL A 359 2.70 -6.75 21.97
C VAL A 359 3.43 -7.36 23.16
N LEU A 360 4.45 -8.21 22.93
CA LEU A 360 5.24 -8.82 23.99
C LEU A 360 6.08 -7.80 24.75
N GLN A 361 6.66 -6.82 24.06
CA GLN A 361 7.42 -5.73 24.67
C GLN A 361 6.54 -4.86 25.56
N GLU A 362 5.32 -4.51 25.11
CA GLU A 362 4.37 -3.73 25.90
C GLU A 362 3.90 -4.49 27.15
N ALA A 363 3.77 -5.82 27.05
CA ALA A 363 3.38 -6.69 28.15
C ALA A 363 4.56 -7.14 29.07
N ASP A 364 5.79 -6.72 28.78
CA ASP A 364 7.02 -7.19 29.45
C ASP A 364 7.12 -8.74 29.50
N ASP A 365 6.71 -9.42 28.42
CA ASP A 365 6.72 -10.89 28.35
C ASP A 365 8.13 -11.42 28.06
N ARG A 366 8.52 -12.44 28.82
CA ARG A 366 9.83 -13.12 28.74
C ARG A 366 10.20 -13.68 27.36
N SER A 367 9.24 -13.83 26.45
CA SER A 367 9.46 -14.37 25.10
C SER A 367 9.89 -13.29 24.10
N ALA A 368 9.76 -12.00 24.46
CA ALA A 368 10.11 -10.88 23.59
C ALA A 368 11.55 -10.96 23.03
N PRO A 369 12.62 -11.24 23.83
CA PRO A 369 13.97 -11.30 23.28
C PRO A 369 14.19 -12.43 22.27
N SER A 370 13.43 -13.53 22.37
CA SER A 370 13.52 -14.62 21.40
C SER A 370 12.86 -14.26 20.08
N LEU A 371 11.68 -13.62 20.15
CA LEU A 371 10.97 -13.16 18.95
C LEU A 371 11.72 -12.01 18.27
N GLU A 372 12.38 -11.13 19.03
CA GLU A 372 13.25 -10.07 18.51
C GLU A 372 14.41 -10.63 17.67
N ARG A 373 15.10 -11.66 18.17
CA ARG A 373 16.15 -12.34 17.39
C ARG A 373 15.63 -12.96 16.10
N LEU A 374 14.40 -13.51 16.12
CA LEU A 374 13.76 -14.06 14.94
C LEU A 374 13.48 -12.96 13.90
N VAL A 375 12.86 -11.85 14.34
CA VAL A 375 12.57 -10.68 13.49
C VAL A 375 13.85 -10.09 12.91
N ALA A 376 14.92 -9.97 13.71
CA ALA A 376 16.24 -9.53 13.25
C ALA A 376 16.80 -10.43 12.15
N SER A 377 16.90 -11.74 12.42
CA SER A 377 17.41 -12.73 11.48
C SER A 377 16.62 -12.74 10.17
N TRP A 378 15.29 -12.70 10.23
CA TRP A 378 14.45 -12.67 9.04
C TRP A 378 14.55 -11.37 8.26
N SER A 379 14.65 -10.23 8.95
CA SER A 379 14.83 -8.92 8.30
C SER A 379 16.17 -8.84 7.56
N GLU A 380 17.25 -9.32 8.18
CA GLU A 380 18.58 -9.40 7.57
C GLU A 380 18.60 -10.35 6.37
N ALA A 381 18.07 -11.56 6.54
CA ALA A 381 17.98 -12.54 5.46
C ALA A 381 17.11 -12.05 4.30
N PHE A 382 16.05 -11.29 4.57
CA PHE A 382 15.22 -10.69 3.53
C PHE A 382 16.00 -9.60 2.77
N ALA A 383 16.67 -8.70 3.49
CA ALA A 383 17.50 -7.66 2.88
C ALA A 383 18.61 -8.25 2.00
N GLU A 384 19.33 -9.27 2.51
CA GLU A 384 20.42 -9.92 1.79
C GLU A 384 19.91 -10.66 0.54
N ARG A 385 18.86 -11.46 0.69
CA ARG A 385 18.28 -12.26 -0.41
C ARG A 385 17.90 -11.39 -1.60
N PHE A 386 17.35 -10.21 -1.33
CA PHE A 386 16.85 -9.28 -2.34
C PHE A 386 17.85 -8.17 -2.68
N ARG A 387 19.03 -8.15 -2.07
CA ARG A 387 20.02 -7.07 -2.24
C ARG A 387 19.35 -5.71 -2.07
N ALA A 388 18.57 -5.59 -1.01
CA ALA A 388 17.69 -4.45 -0.74
C ALA A 388 18.48 -3.14 -0.81
N ARG A 389 18.09 -2.25 -1.72
CA ARG A 389 18.68 -0.91 -1.85
C ARG A 389 17.66 0.15 -1.50
N TRP A 390 18.04 1.08 -0.63
CA TRP A 390 17.18 2.22 -0.30
C TRP A 390 16.87 3.05 -1.55
N VAL A 391 15.59 3.35 -1.78
CA VAL A 391 15.17 4.33 -2.78
C VAL A 391 15.11 5.69 -2.08
N PRO A 392 15.85 6.71 -2.52
CA PRO A 392 15.78 8.04 -1.93
C PRO A 392 14.33 8.54 -1.86
N LEU A 393 13.93 9.13 -0.73
CA LEU A 393 12.54 9.53 -0.49
C LEU A 393 12.02 10.46 -1.61
N GLU A 394 12.86 11.38 -2.05
CA GLU A 394 12.61 12.27 -3.17
C GLU A 394 12.32 11.53 -4.47
N HIS A 395 12.99 10.39 -4.73
CA HIS A 395 12.73 9.56 -5.92
C HIS A 395 11.42 8.79 -5.78
N GLN A 396 11.11 8.27 -4.58
CA GLN A 396 9.82 7.62 -4.33
C GLN A 396 8.66 8.60 -4.58
N VAL A 397 8.77 9.82 -4.03
CA VAL A 397 7.78 10.90 -4.17
C VAL A 397 7.66 11.37 -5.61
N GLU A 398 8.77 11.62 -6.29
CA GLU A 398 8.78 12.11 -7.67
C GLU A 398 8.21 11.06 -8.62
N HIS A 399 8.58 9.79 -8.46
CA HIS A 399 8.05 8.71 -9.27
C HIS A 399 6.53 8.59 -9.12
N GLN A 400 6.04 8.50 -7.88
CA GLN A 400 4.62 8.38 -7.59
C GLN A 400 3.83 9.61 -8.09
N SER A 401 4.40 10.81 -7.94
CA SER A 401 3.81 12.07 -8.42
C SER A 401 3.71 12.14 -9.95
N ARG A 402 4.77 11.73 -10.67
CA ARG A 402 4.75 11.65 -12.15
C ARG A 402 3.69 10.69 -12.64
N THR A 403 3.57 9.52 -12.01
CA THR A 403 2.56 8.51 -12.34
C THR A 403 1.15 9.03 -12.11
N VAL A 404 0.88 9.72 -10.99
CA VAL A 404 -0.42 10.34 -10.70
C VAL A 404 -0.80 11.38 -11.78
N VAL A 405 0.13 12.27 -12.15
CA VAL A 405 -0.12 13.29 -13.18
C VAL A 405 -0.35 12.66 -14.55
N ALA A 406 0.42 11.64 -14.91
CA ALA A 406 0.23 10.90 -16.16
C ALA A 406 -1.13 10.21 -16.19
N ALA A 407 -1.50 9.48 -15.12
CA ALA A 407 -2.78 8.82 -15.00
C ALA A 407 -3.95 9.81 -15.14
N ALA A 408 -3.89 10.96 -14.45
CA ALA A 408 -4.91 12.01 -14.56
C ALA A 408 -5.08 12.52 -15.99
N ARG A 409 -3.96 12.78 -16.70
CA ARG A 409 -4.00 13.24 -18.10
C ARG A 409 -4.62 12.18 -19.02
N HIS A 410 -4.12 10.95 -18.99
CA HIS A 410 -4.59 9.88 -19.88
C HIS A 410 -6.03 9.43 -19.57
N ALA A 411 -6.45 9.40 -18.30
CA ALA A 411 -7.81 9.03 -17.92
C ALA A 411 -8.83 10.09 -18.36
N ARG A 412 -8.45 11.38 -18.32
CA ARG A 412 -9.32 12.50 -18.70
C ARG A 412 -9.71 12.44 -20.18
N ASP A 413 -8.76 12.12 -21.06
CA ASP A 413 -9.01 12.11 -22.51
C ASP A 413 -10.01 11.00 -22.93
N ARG A 414 -10.32 10.04 -22.04
CA ARG A 414 -11.42 9.07 -22.21
C ARG A 414 -12.78 9.54 -21.70
N ALA A 415 -12.79 10.46 -20.74
CA ALA A 415 -14.00 10.98 -20.11
C ALA A 415 -14.59 12.18 -20.86
N ALA A 416 -14.02 12.53 -22.01
CA ALA A 416 -14.40 13.65 -22.87
C ALA A 416 -15.43 13.25 -23.94
#